data_AF-A0A8T4EK29-F1
#
_entry.id   AF-A0A8T4EK29-F1
#
_cell.length_a   1.000
_cell.length_b   1.000
_cell.length_c   1.000
_cell.angle_alpha   90.00
_cell.angle_beta   90.00
_cell.angle_gamma   90.00
#
_symmetry.space_group_name_H-M   'P 1'
#
loop_
_entity.id
_entity.type
_entity.pdbx_description
1 polymer ?
#
loop_
_entity_poly.entity_id
_entity_poly.type
_entity_poly.pdbx_seq_one_letter_code
_entity_poly.pdbx_strand_id
1 'polypeptide(L)'
;MGVVLSTKLKGEEQVVFEVLMPYEESVQLQGHMEEVHIFSENVKDSKTKISARGKNGATKYFLVPRELRDGINLSKEVNCQKIELKDKVIFIYSVDKF
;
A
#
# COMPACT_ATOMS: atom_id res chain seq x y z
N MET A 1 -9.17 0.64 -10.42
CA MET A 1 -8.02 -0.24 -10.13
C MET A 1 -7.51 -0.75 -11.46
N GLY A 2 -6.21 -0.61 -11.69
CA GLY A 2 -5.56 -1.21 -12.85
C GLY A 2 -5.71 -2.74 -12.90
N VAL A 3 -5.81 -3.28 -14.11
CA VAL A 3 -5.81 -4.72 -14.39
C VAL A 3 -4.56 -5.08 -15.18
N VAL A 4 -3.97 -6.23 -14.89
CA VAL A 4 -2.84 -6.75 -15.67
C VAL A 4 -3.40 -7.30 -16.99
N LEU A 5 -2.94 -6.75 -18.11
CA LEU A 5 -3.23 -7.25 -19.45
C LEU A 5 -2.28 -8.37 -19.85
N SER A 6 -0.99 -8.21 -19.54
CA SER A 6 0.02 -9.19 -19.88
C SER A 6 1.13 -9.27 -18.82
N THR A 7 1.70 -10.46 -18.69
CA THR A 7 2.81 -10.76 -17.80
C THR A 7 3.88 -11.47 -18.62
N LYS A 8 5.11 -10.96 -18.61
CA LYS A 8 6.24 -11.54 -19.36
C LYS A 8 7.46 -11.66 -18.45
N LEU A 9 8.13 -12.80 -18.48
CA LEU A 9 9.44 -12.94 -17.84
C LEU A 9 10.49 -12.24 -18.69
N LYS A 10 11.41 -11.53 -18.04
CA LYS A 10 12.57 -10.89 -18.65
C LYS A 10 13.83 -11.43 -17.95
N GLY A 11 14.41 -12.47 -18.53
CA GLY A 11 15.46 -13.25 -17.85
C GLY A 11 14.91 -14.07 -16.69
N GLU A 12 15.77 -14.42 -15.74
CA GLU A 12 15.40 -15.29 -14.59
C GLU A 12 14.81 -14.53 -13.41
N GLU A 13 15.03 -13.22 -13.29
CA GLU A 13 14.71 -12.45 -12.08
C GLU A 13 13.70 -11.32 -12.27
N GLN A 14 13.34 -10.98 -13.52
CA GLN A 14 12.47 -9.83 -13.79
C GLN A 14 11.15 -10.26 -14.42
N VAL A 15 10.09 -9.55 -14.04
CA VAL A 15 8.75 -9.70 -14.61
C VAL A 15 8.30 -8.34 -15.13
N VAL A 16 7.83 -8.31 -16.37
CA VAL A 16 7.23 -7.16 -17.01
C VAL A 16 5.71 -7.33 -16.96
N PHE A 17 5.03 -6.35 -16.37
CA PHE A 17 3.59 -6.24 -16.38
C PHE A 17 3.16 -5.13 -17.35
N GLU A 18 2.16 -5.44 -18.16
CA GLU A 18 1.40 -4.44 -18.89
C GLU A 18 0.08 -4.21 -18.15
N VAL A 19 -0.18 -2.98 -17.72
CA VAL A 19 -1.31 -2.65 -16.86
C VAL A 19 -2.25 -1.68 -17.58
N LEU A 20 -3.53 -2.01 -17.63
CA LEU A 20 -4.60 -1.12 -18.05
C LEU A 20 -5.26 -0.53 -16.81
N MET A 21 -5.26 0.79 -16.66
CA MET A 21 -5.94 1.46 -15.57
C MET A 21 -6.92 2.52 -16.03
N PRO A 22 -7.99 2.79 -15.24
CA PRO A 22 -8.84 3.96 -15.46
C PRO A 22 -8.01 5.24 -15.47
N TYR A 23 -8.38 6.17 -16.36
CA TYR A 23 -7.71 7.46 -16.48
C TYR A 23 -7.72 8.26 -15.16
N GLU A 24 -8.81 8.20 -14.40
CA GLU A 24 -8.91 8.88 -13.10
C GLU A 24 -7.85 8.40 -12.10
N GLU A 25 -7.49 7.11 -12.14
CA GLU A 25 -6.46 6.52 -11.30
C GLU A 25 -5.07 6.94 -11.76
N SER A 26 -4.83 7.05 -13.08
CA SER A 26 -3.55 7.56 -13.59
C SER A 26 -3.35 9.05 -13.27
N VAL A 27 -4.44 9.84 -13.21
CA VAL A 27 -4.38 11.25 -12.76
C VAL A 27 -3.98 11.35 -11.29
N GLN A 28 -4.37 10.39 -10.44
CA GLN A 28 -3.96 10.37 -9.03
C GLN A 28 -2.45 10.17 -8.84
N LEU A 29 -1.75 9.68 -9.86
CA LEU A 29 -0.28 9.64 -9.87
C LEU A 29 0.33 11.03 -10.04
N GLN A 30 -0.45 12.08 -10.30
CA GLN A 30 0.04 13.47 -10.45
C GLN A 30 1.18 13.62 -11.48
N GLY A 31 1.21 12.75 -12.50
CA GLY A 31 2.26 12.72 -13.51
C GLY A 31 3.52 11.93 -13.12
N HIS A 32 3.56 11.33 -11.92
CA HIS A 32 4.62 10.42 -11.50
C HIS A 32 4.48 9.09 -12.25
N MET A 33 5.25 8.94 -13.33
CA MET A 33 5.36 7.70 -14.12
C MET A 33 6.62 6.89 -13.76
N GLU A 34 7.45 7.42 -12.87
CA GLU A 34 8.61 6.78 -12.29
C GLU A 34 8.31 6.40 -10.83
N GLU A 35 9.04 5.43 -10.27
CA GLU A 35 8.88 4.97 -8.87
C GLU A 35 7.47 4.44 -8.53
N VAL A 36 6.74 3.92 -9.52
CA VAL A 36 5.45 3.27 -9.31
C VAL A 36 5.66 1.88 -8.71
N HIS A 37 5.19 1.69 -7.48
CA HIS A 37 5.23 0.39 -6.80
C HIS A 37 3.89 -0.32 -6.89
N ILE A 38 3.91 -1.59 -7.29
CA ILE A 38 2.71 -2.42 -7.43
C ILE A 38 2.59 -3.31 -6.19
N PHE A 39 1.39 -3.39 -5.62
CA PHE A 39 1.06 -4.32 -4.54
C PHE A 39 -0.26 -5.03 -4.84
N SER A 40 -0.47 -6.19 -4.22
CA SER A 40 -1.73 -6.94 -4.29
C SER A 40 -2.48 -6.81 -2.98
N GLU A 41 -3.81 -6.79 -3.04
CA GLU A 41 -4.68 -6.90 -1.86
C GLU A 41 -4.53 -8.25 -1.13
N ASN A 42 -3.97 -9.26 -1.78
CA ASN A 42 -3.62 -10.53 -1.15
C ASN A 42 -2.26 -10.40 -0.44
N VAL A 43 -2.24 -9.61 0.63
CA VAL A 43 -1.04 -9.33 1.43
C VAL A 43 -0.63 -10.56 2.26
N LYS A 44 0.67 -10.71 2.50
CA LYS A 44 1.28 -11.77 3.32
C LYS A 44 0.63 -11.82 4.72
N ASP A 45 0.52 -13.04 5.29
CA ASP A 45 -0.17 -13.38 6.55
C ASP A 45 0.42 -12.80 7.86
N SER A 46 1.13 -11.67 7.83
CA SER A 46 1.58 -10.99 9.06
C SER A 46 0.38 -10.37 9.77
N LYS A 47 -0.29 -11.16 10.61
CA LYS A 47 -1.48 -10.74 11.35
C LYS A 47 -1.15 -9.59 12.30
N THR A 48 -1.88 -8.49 12.17
CA THR A 48 -1.88 -7.41 13.14
C THR A 48 -3.26 -7.16 13.72
N LYS A 49 -3.34 -6.27 14.70
CA LYS A 49 -4.59 -5.86 15.36
C LYS A 49 -4.78 -4.36 15.19
N ILE A 50 -6.05 -3.96 15.13
CA ILE A 50 -6.42 -2.56 15.30
C ILE A 50 -6.67 -2.35 16.80
N SER A 51 -5.94 -1.42 17.40
CA SER A 51 -6.22 -0.98 18.78
C SER A 51 -7.11 0.25 18.75
N ALA A 52 -8.11 0.31 19.63
CA ALA A 52 -8.97 1.48 19.76
C ALA A 52 -8.75 2.14 21.12
N ARG A 53 -8.74 3.48 21.17
CA ARG A 53 -8.68 4.26 22.42
C ARG A 53 -9.70 5.41 22.41
N GLY A 54 -9.98 5.94 23.60
CA GLY A 54 -10.92 7.05 23.81
C GLY A 54 -12.38 6.59 23.97
N LYS A 55 -13.27 7.56 24.25
CA LYS A 55 -14.72 7.30 24.39
C LYS A 55 -15.22 6.63 23.10
N ASN A 56 -15.84 5.46 23.24
CA ASN A 56 -16.35 4.63 22.13
C ASN A 56 -15.30 4.21 21.09
N GLY A 57 -14.01 4.24 21.41
CA GLY A 57 -12.95 3.83 20.47
C GLY A 57 -12.80 4.77 19.27
N ALA A 58 -13.07 6.07 19.47
CA ALA A 58 -12.99 7.09 18.42
C ALA A 58 -11.63 7.13 17.70
N THR A 59 -10.55 6.80 18.41
CA THR A 59 -9.20 6.73 17.81
C THR A 59 -8.83 5.28 17.54
N LYS A 60 -8.48 4.97 16.28
CA LYS A 60 -8.01 3.66 15.83
C LYS A 60 -6.53 3.70 15.47
N TYR A 61 -5.78 2.71 15.93
CA TYR A 61 -4.35 2.54 15.66
C TYR A 61 -4.14 1.24 14.91
N PHE A 62 -3.57 1.34 13.70
CA PHE A 62 -3.02 0.20 12.99
C PHE A 62 -1.68 -0.15 13.61
N LEU A 63 -1.58 -1.29 14.28
CA LEU A 63 -0.33 -1.70 14.90
C LEU A 63 0.59 -2.27 13.81
N VAL A 64 1.85 -1.86 13.80
CA VAL A 64 2.86 -2.52 12.96
C VAL A 64 3.25 -3.85 13.61
N PRO A 65 3.12 -5.01 12.91
CA PRO A 65 3.60 -6.30 13.39
C PRO A 65 5.04 -6.22 13.87
N ARG A 66 5.40 -6.99 14.92
CA ARG A 66 6.72 -6.89 15.52
C ARG A 66 7.84 -7.19 14.51
N GLU A 67 7.64 -8.17 13.62
CA GLU A 67 8.62 -8.51 12.59
C GLU A 67 8.84 -7.43 11.52
N LEU A 68 7.97 -6.40 11.45
CA LEU A 68 8.04 -5.32 10.46
C LEU A 68 8.50 -3.98 11.04
N ARG A 69 8.96 -3.96 12.31
CA ARG A 69 9.36 -2.70 13.00
C ARG A 69 10.81 -2.31 12.81
N ASP A 70 11.65 -3.22 12.31
CA ASP A 70 13.08 -2.94 12.18
C ASP A 70 13.32 -2.02 10.98
N GLY A 71 14.12 -0.96 11.18
CA GLY A 71 14.56 -0.08 10.10
C GLY A 71 13.59 1.06 9.70
N ILE A 72 12.52 1.33 10.45
CA ILE A 72 11.54 2.40 10.16
C ILE A 72 11.66 3.60 11.10
N ASN A 73 11.69 4.82 10.55
CA ASN A 73 11.69 6.06 11.32
C ASN A 73 10.27 6.64 11.43
N LEU A 74 9.68 6.54 12.62
CA LEU A 74 8.30 6.98 12.90
C LEU A 74 8.22 8.45 13.40
N SER A 75 9.31 9.21 13.40
CA SER A 75 9.37 10.52 14.05
C SER A 75 8.82 11.70 13.23
N LYS A 76 8.21 11.47 12.07
CA LYS A 76 7.71 12.52 11.17
C LYS A 76 6.23 12.31 10.82
N GLU A 77 5.59 13.38 10.36
CA GLU A 77 4.30 13.28 9.68
C GLU A 77 4.44 12.36 8.45
N VAL A 78 3.49 11.45 8.28
CA VAL A 78 3.49 10.46 7.20
C VAL A 78 2.28 10.69 6.32
N ASN A 79 2.49 10.61 5.00
CA ASN A 79 1.39 10.68 4.05
C ASN A 79 0.57 9.38 4.12
N CYS A 80 -0.75 9.53 4.01
CA CYS A 80 -1.69 8.42 4.01
C CYS A 80 -2.63 8.55 2.81
N GLN A 81 -2.83 7.46 2.09
CA GLN A 81 -3.87 7.32 1.09
C GLN A 81 -4.87 6.24 1.52
N LYS A 82 -6.16 6.54 1.37
CA LYS A 82 -7.25 5.58 1.56
C LYS A 82 -7.78 5.17 0.21
N ILE A 83 -7.86 3.86 -0.03
CA ILE A 83 -8.44 3.28 -1.24
C ILE A 83 -9.64 2.44 -0.79
N GLU A 84 -10.82 2.76 -1.33
CA GLU A 84 -12.03 1.98 -1.12
C GLU A 84 -12.25 1.02 -2.28
N LEU A 85 -12.35 -0.26 -1.95
CA LEU A 85 -12.78 -1.33 -2.85
C LEU A 85 -14.19 -1.77 -2.46
N LYS A 86 -14.78 -2.67 -3.24
CA LYS A 86 -16.16 -3.14 -3.01
C LYS A 86 -16.36 -3.77 -1.63
N ASP A 87 -15.39 -4.55 -1.16
CA ASP A 87 -15.46 -5.35 0.07
C ASP A 87 -14.31 -5.05 1.05
N LYS A 88 -13.35 -4.20 0.66
CA LYS A 88 -12.14 -3.90 1.41
C LYS A 88 -11.86 -2.41 1.43
N VAL A 89 -11.23 -1.95 2.51
CA VAL A 89 -10.64 -0.61 2.59
C VAL A 89 -9.16 -0.78 2.84
N ILE A 90 -8.35 -0.16 2.00
CA ILE A 90 -6.89 -0.21 2.07
C ILE A 90 -6.37 1.15 2.50
N PHE A 91 -5.44 1.15 3.44
CA PHE A 91 -4.69 2.34 3.84
C PHE A 91 -3.23 2.14 3.45
N ILE A 92 -2.68 3.07 2.68
CA ILE A 92 -1.27 3.08 2.27
C ILE A 92 -0.57 4.20 3.02
N TYR A 93 0.50 3.85 3.72
CA TYR A 93 1.39 4.77 4.39
C TYR A 93 2.79 4.62 3.77
N SER A 94 3.44 5.75 3.50
CA SER A 94 4.87 5.77 3.20
C SER A 94 5.61 6.32 4.42
N VAL A 95 6.63 5.59 4.89
CA VAL A 95 7.45 5.97 6.04
C VAL A 95 8.92 5.95 5.65
N ASP A 96 9.68 6.92 6.15
CA ASP A 96 11.12 6.98 5.93
C ASP A 96 11.80 5.78 6.63
N LYS A 97 12.80 5.20 5.96
CA LYS A 97 13.74 4.28 6.59
C LYS A 97 14.80 5.07 7.37
N PHE A 98 15.43 4.43 8.36
CA PHE A 98 16.65 4.98 8.98
C PHE A 98 17.83 5.00 8.02
#